data_AF-A0A6B3GTL3-F1
#
_entry.id   AF-A0A6B3GTL3-F1
#
_cell.length_a   1.000
_cell.length_b   1.000
_cell.length_c   1.000
_cell.angle_alpha   90.00
_cell.angle_beta   90.00
_cell.angle_gamma   90.00
#
_symmetry.space_group_name_H-M   'P 1'
#
loop_
_entity.id
_entity.type
_entity.pdbx_description
1 polymer ?
#
loop_
_entity_poly.entity_id
_entity_poly.type
_entity_poly.pdbx_seq_one_letter_code
_entity_poly.pdbx_strand_id
1 'polypeptide(L)'
;MALTFELDPSFTPDLRDGITALWADVSNAGGAVGFVPPVTPEEIRPELLKHLVAIEEGRTRLLVGRDESGAVVATAFLNLNTHR
;
A
#
# COMPACT_ATOMS: atom_id res chain seq x y z
N MET A 1 13.20 -7.84 14.89
CA MET A 1 12.66 -6.89 13.91
C MET A 1 11.23 -6.62 14.31
N ALA A 2 11.03 -5.55 15.09
CA ALA A 2 9.69 -5.14 15.48
C ALA A 2 9.03 -4.40 14.32
N LEU A 3 7.74 -4.64 14.11
CA LEU A 3 6.93 -3.89 13.16
C LEU A 3 5.92 -3.05 13.94
N THR A 4 5.81 -1.77 13.58
CA THR A 4 4.75 -0.89 14.08
C THR A 4 3.68 -0.77 13.02
N PHE A 5 2.44 -1.03 13.40
CA PHE A 5 1.29 -0.96 12.50
C PHE A 5 0.44 0.26 12.82
N GLU A 6 0.14 1.04 11.78
CA GLU A 6 -0.69 2.24 11.86
C GLU A 6 -1.90 2.07 10.93
N LEU A 7 -3.09 2.27 11.50
CA LEU A 7 -4.35 2.25 10.78
C LEU A 7 -4.73 3.68 10.37
N ASP A 8 -5.01 3.86 9.09
CA ASP A 8 -5.28 5.11 8.39
C ASP A 8 -4.25 6.22 8.67
N PRO A 9 -2.96 5.95 8.38
CA PRO A 9 -1.97 7.01 8.38
C PRO A 9 -2.36 8.11 7.37
N SER A 10 -1.87 9.32 7.61
CA SER A 10 -1.97 10.40 6.62
C SER A 10 -1.33 9.97 5.30
N PHE A 11 -2.07 10.12 4.19
CA PHE A 11 -1.59 9.74 2.86
C PHE A 11 -0.63 10.80 2.29
N THR A 12 0.62 10.78 2.73
CA THR A 12 1.68 11.70 2.28
C THR A 12 2.38 11.21 1.00
N PRO A 13 3.09 12.09 0.27
CA PRO A 13 3.95 11.68 -0.84
C PRO A 13 4.96 10.59 -0.43
N ASP A 14 5.58 10.70 0.74
CA ASP A 14 6.55 9.71 1.23
C ASP A 14 5.89 8.35 1.50
N LEU A 15 4.67 8.34 2.07
CA LEU A 15 3.93 7.10 2.25
C LEU A 15 3.60 6.47 0.90
N ARG A 16 3.09 7.26 -0.05
CA ARG A 16 2.79 6.79 -1.40
C ARG A 16 4.02 6.15 -2.04
N ASP A 17 5.15 6.84 -2.00
CA ASP A 17 6.38 6.38 -2.65
C ASP A 17 6.89 5.08 -1.99
N GLY A 18 6.79 4.98 -0.65
CA GLY A 18 7.08 3.75 0.09
C GLY A 18 6.16 2.57 -0.28
N ILE A 19 4.85 2.81 -0.43
CA ILE A 19 3.91 1.76 -0.87
C ILE A 19 4.23 1.31 -2.30
N THR A 20 4.51 2.24 -3.22
CA THR A 20 4.85 1.87 -4.60
C THR A 20 6.15 1.09 -4.71
N ALA A 21 7.15 1.42 -3.90
CA ALA A 21 8.40 0.66 -3.82
C ALA A 21 8.14 -0.76 -3.30
N LEU A 22 7.40 -0.89 -2.19
CA LEU A 22 7.03 -2.18 -1.63
C LEU A 22 6.31 -3.07 -2.66
N TRP A 23 5.34 -2.53 -3.39
CA TRP A 23 4.61 -3.29 -4.39
C TRP A 23 5.48 -3.70 -5.60
N ALA A 24 6.43 -2.86 -6.01
CA ALA A 24 7.39 -3.21 -7.04
C ALA A 24 8.27 -4.38 -6.58
N ASP A 25 8.82 -4.29 -5.37
CA ASP A 25 9.65 -5.34 -4.77
C ASP A 25 8.88 -6.66 -4.66
N VAL A 26 7.65 -6.62 -4.14
CA VAL A 26 6.79 -7.81 -4.01
C VAL A 26 6.46 -8.40 -5.38
N SER A 27 6.07 -7.58 -6.37
CA SER A 27 5.74 -8.06 -7.72
C SER A 27 6.94 -8.72 -8.39
N ASN A 28 8.11 -8.06 -8.34
CA ASN A 28 9.34 -8.54 -8.94
C ASN A 28 9.91 -9.78 -8.24
N ALA A 29 9.58 -9.98 -6.95
CA ALA A 29 9.84 -11.21 -6.22
C ALA A 29 8.83 -12.33 -6.48
N GLY A 30 7.83 -12.12 -7.36
CA GLY A 30 6.81 -13.11 -7.71
C GLY A 30 5.58 -13.11 -6.78
N GLY A 31 5.41 -12.09 -5.94
CA GLY A 31 4.26 -11.91 -5.07
C GLY A 31 3.01 -11.42 -5.81
N ALA A 32 1.84 -11.81 -5.29
CA ALA A 32 0.55 -11.53 -5.91
C ALA A 32 -0.07 -10.21 -5.40
N VAL A 33 0.35 -9.09 -5.99
CA VAL A 33 -0.19 -7.74 -5.68
C VAL A 33 -0.85 -7.06 -6.89
N GLY A 34 -1.23 -7.85 -7.90
CA GLY A 34 -2.02 -7.37 -9.05
C GLY A 34 -1.21 -6.89 -10.26
N PHE A 35 0.11 -7.13 -10.26
CA PHE A 35 1.00 -6.77 -11.36
C PHE A 35 1.72 -7.99 -11.92
N VAL A 36 2.08 -7.93 -13.21
CA VAL A 36 2.90 -8.95 -13.87
C VAL A 36 4.34 -8.42 -13.94
N PRO A 37 5.32 -9.07 -13.29
CA PRO A 37 6.70 -8.61 -13.31
C PRO A 37 7.35 -8.74 -14.71
N PRO A 38 8.35 -7.91 -15.05
CA PRO A 38 8.93 -6.87 -14.19
C PRO A 38 8.11 -5.57 -14.19
N VAL A 39 8.11 -4.86 -13.06
CA VAL A 39 7.48 -3.53 -12.91
C VAL A 39 8.35 -2.54 -12.14
N THR A 40 8.18 -1.25 -12.41
CA THR A 40 8.80 -0.14 -11.66
C THR A 40 7.79 0.56 -10.74
N PRO A 41 8.24 1.30 -9.70
CA PRO A 41 7.36 2.10 -8.85
C PRO A 41 6.51 3.11 -9.65
N GLU A 42 7.05 3.67 -10.74
CA GLU A 42 6.35 4.61 -11.62
C GLU A 42 5.18 3.97 -12.35
N GLU A 43 5.29 2.70 -12.73
CA GLU A 43 4.22 1.93 -13.39
C GLU A 43 3.10 1.56 -12.39
N ILE A 44 3.43 1.41 -11.11
CA ILE A 44 2.49 1.08 -10.04
C ILE A 44 1.73 2.31 -9.54
N ARG A 45 2.39 3.48 -9.52
CA ARG A 45 1.84 4.71 -8.92
C ARG A 45 0.43 5.08 -9.40
N PRO A 46 0.07 4.98 -10.70
CA PRO A 46 -1.29 5.27 -11.14
C PRO A 46 -2.34 4.35 -10.52
N GLU A 47 -2.04 3.08 -10.31
CA GLU A 47 -2.97 2.12 -9.70
C GLU A 47 -3.16 2.39 -8.20
N LEU A 48 -2.09 2.72 -7.48
CA LEU A 48 -2.19 3.13 -6.08
C LEU A 48 -3.08 4.38 -5.92
N LEU A 49 -2.99 5.33 -6.84
CA LEU A 49 -3.83 6.53 -6.81
C LEU A 49 -5.33 6.23 -7.04
N LYS A 50 -5.68 5.14 -7.74
CA LYS A 50 -7.09 4.74 -7.86
C LYS A 50 -7.66 4.27 -6.52
N HIS A 51 -6.84 3.62 -5.69
CA HIS A 51 -7.23 3.24 -4.33
C HIS A 51 -7.45 4.44 -3.41
N LEU A 52 -6.77 5.57 -3.65
CA LEU A 52 -6.91 6.79 -2.85
C LEU A 52 -8.36 7.28 -2.79
N VAL A 53 -9.09 7.24 -3.92
CA VAL A 53 -10.50 7.66 -3.95
C VAL A 53 -11.34 6.83 -2.97
N ALA A 54 -11.13 5.52 -2.94
CA ALA A 54 -11.89 4.64 -2.03
C ALA A 54 -11.48 4.80 -0.56
N ILE A 55 -10.22 5.18 -0.30
CA ILE A 55 -9.72 5.51 1.04
C ILE A 55 -10.34 6.82 1.54
N GLU A 56 -10.28 7.89 0.73
CA GLU A 56 -10.86 9.20 1.05
C GLU A 56 -12.37 9.12 1.28
N GLU A 57 -13.08 8.28 0.52
CA GLU A 57 -14.51 8.02 0.70
C GLU A 57 -14.81 7.09 1.90
N GLY A 58 -13.80 6.60 2.62
CA GLY A 58 -13.94 5.73 3.78
C GLY A 58 -14.45 4.32 3.46
N ARG A 59 -14.49 3.93 2.18
CA ARG A 59 -14.90 2.58 1.73
C ARG A 59 -13.77 1.57 1.89
N THR A 60 -12.54 2.05 1.89
CA THR A 60 -11.31 1.27 2.11
C THR A 60 -10.54 1.85 3.30
N ARG A 61 -10.10 1.01 4.23
CA ARG A 61 -9.17 1.40 5.30
C ARG A 61 -7.75 0.96 4.94
N LEU A 62 -6.75 1.78 5.27
CA LEU A 62 -5.36 1.50 4.95
C LEU A 62 -4.60 1.14 6.24
N LEU A 63 -3.99 -0.05 6.29
CA LEU A 63 -3.07 -0.43 7.35
C LEU A 63 -1.64 -0.45 6.80
N VAL A 64 -0.71 0.23 7.47
CA VAL A 64 0.69 0.29 7.08
C VAL A 64 1.55 -0.28 8.19
N GLY A 65 2.45 -1.21 7.85
CA GLY A 65 3.48 -1.71 8.73
C GLY A 65 4.83 -1.05 8.42
N ARG A 66 5.45 -0.48 9.43
CA ARG A 66 6.79 0.12 9.35
C ARG A 66 7.79 -0.65 10.20
N ASP A 67 9.00 -0.76 9.70
CA ASP A 67 10.13 -1.25 10.50
C ASP A 67 10.69 -0.15 11.42
N GLU A 68 11.75 -0.49 12.16
CA GLU A 68 12.43 0.40 13.11
C GLU A 68 13.07 1.64 12.44
N SER A 69 13.29 1.62 11.13
CA SER A 69 13.78 2.76 10.34
C SER A 69 12.65 3.66 9.82
N GLY A 70 11.39 3.24 9.99
CA GLY A 70 10.21 3.91 9.44
C GLY A 70 9.88 3.52 8.01
N ALA A 71 10.65 2.59 7.41
CA ALA A 71 10.42 2.11 6.06
C ALA A 71 9.11 1.31 5.99
N VAL A 72 8.34 1.52 4.94
CA VAL A 72 7.09 0.78 4.69
C VAL A 72 7.46 -0.62 4.22
N VAL A 73 7.16 -1.61 5.03
CA VAL A 73 7.49 -3.03 4.76
C VAL A 73 6.25 -3.92 4.71
N ALA A 74 5.08 -3.39 5.05
CA ALA A 74 3.81 -4.07 4.90
C ALA A 74 2.67 -3.08 4.61
N THR A 75 1.69 -3.52 3.83
CA THR A 75 0.46 -2.77 3.55
C THR A 75 -0.73 -3.70 3.44
N ALA A 76 -1.87 -3.29 3.98
CA ALA A 76 -3.15 -3.97 3.75
C ALA A 76 -4.26 -2.95 3.47
N PHE A 77 -5.12 -3.27 2.50
CA PHE A 77 -6.29 -2.49 2.14
C PHE A 77 -7.54 -3.27 2.55
N LEU A 78 -8.31 -2.71 3.47
CA LEU A 78 -9.51 -3.33 4.03
C LEU A 78 -10.73 -2.72 3.36
N ASN A 79 -11.31 -3.41 2.38
CA ASN A 79 -12.61 -3.03 1.82
C ASN A 79 -13.72 -3.46 2.78
N LEU A 80 -14.56 -2.52 3.20
CA LEU A 80 -15.65 -2.82 4.11
C LEU A 80 -16.81 -3.48 3.36
N ASN A 81 -17.34 -4.57 3.91
CA ASN A 81 -18.54 -5.20 3.37
C ASN A 81 -19.72 -4.22 3.41
N THR A 82 -20.54 -4.22 2.36
CA THR A 82 -21.73 -3.36 2.26
C THR A 82 -22.98 -3.98 2.88
N HIS A 83 -22.92 -5.27 3.24
CA HIS A 83 -23.97 -5.96 3.96
C HIS A 83 -24.00 -5.51 5.42
N ARG A 84 -25.20 -5.24 5.94
CA ARG A 84 -25.46 -4.94 7.35
C ARG A 84 -25.75 -6.20 8.13
#